data_AF-A0A7S1D580-F1
#
_entry.id   AF-A0A7S1D580-F1
#
_cell.length_a   1.000
_cell.length_b   1.000
_cell.length_c   1.000
_cell.angle_alpha   90.00
_cell.angle_beta   90.00
_cell.angle_gamma   90.00
#
_symmetry.space_group_name_H-M   'P 1'
#
loop_
_entity.id
_entity.type
_entity.pdbx_description
1 polymer ?
#
loop_
_entity_poly.entity_id
_entity_poly.type
_entity_poly.pdbx_seq_one_letter_code
_entity_poly.pdbx_strand_id
1 'polypeptide(L)'
;CRYTDATDLLFKARTEVNEILAMHDQPGPDNKLNKKQHANMQNILNTLDTLCERMCSRLVESLRRKNEALKHAGKRERSDPLSLMAPMVSPCCLGDDTIPLHLLVKLGKTQEAATAYAARRSLLLLESLHERPISGTGNVDLVIYAAQLSQSFFSCLAGAVEGFLDLFLVEVNGKDDSLEDTTSLLSAASRHVPPGALASIVLWCDSELSKFSSAFSGTRILGNLALSPPPRQDIVQSKVRMVGFEDDASQTNKERNSAIEVAAQCVGQAFQYASENLDSIGLPLTPRLAEYLRNRLKGCEAEVAKLLDEKWHHITFEWEIYADPADAPMDERRTIRNRS
;
A
#
# COMPACT_ATOMS: atom_id res chain seq x y z
N CYS A 1 -4.28 26.52 -11.72
CA CYS A 1 -3.93 27.46 -12.80
C CYS A 1 -2.48 27.93 -12.72
N ARG A 2 -2.05 28.79 -11.77
CA ARG A 2 -0.71 29.42 -11.84
C ARG A 2 0.52 28.50 -11.99
N TYR A 3 0.51 27.29 -11.41
CA TYR A 3 1.66 26.38 -11.51
C TYR A 3 1.69 25.58 -12.82
N THR A 4 0.54 25.37 -13.47
CA THR A 4 0.45 24.70 -14.77
C THR A 4 1.09 25.59 -15.83
N ASP A 5 0.60 26.83 -15.96
CA ASP A 5 1.12 27.82 -16.91
C ASP A 5 2.62 28.08 -16.70
N ALA A 6 3.06 28.17 -15.44
CA ALA A 6 4.47 28.34 -15.10
C ALA A 6 5.33 27.14 -15.51
N THR A 7 4.80 25.92 -15.39
CA THR A 7 5.49 24.69 -15.83
C THR A 7 5.63 24.67 -17.35
N ASP A 8 4.57 25.02 -18.08
CA ASP A 8 4.58 25.04 -19.55
C ASP A 8 5.55 26.10 -20.09
N LEU A 9 5.55 27.30 -19.51
CA LEU A 9 6.51 28.35 -19.85
C LEU A 9 7.95 27.93 -19.56
N LEU A 10 8.20 27.24 -18.44
CA LEU A 10 9.53 26.75 -18.09
C LEU A 10 10.01 25.72 -19.11
N PHE A 11 9.15 24.77 -19.49
CA PHE A 11 9.47 23.78 -20.52
C PHE A 11 9.77 24.43 -21.86
N LYS A 12 8.90 25.34 -22.31
CA LYS A 12 9.09 26.06 -23.57
C LYS A 12 10.41 26.82 -23.58
N ALA A 13 10.69 27.61 -22.54
CA ALA A 13 11.94 28.36 -22.42
C ALA A 13 13.17 27.43 -22.39
N ARG A 14 13.08 26.28 -21.71
CA ARG A 14 14.18 25.31 -21.67
C ARG A 14 14.43 24.67 -23.03
N THR A 15 13.38 24.31 -23.76
CA THR A 15 13.47 23.75 -25.10
C THR A 15 14.11 24.75 -26.06
N GLU A 16 13.62 25.99 -26.11
CA GLU A 16 14.18 27.05 -26.97
C GLU A 16 15.67 27.30 -26.69
N VAL A 17 16.07 27.38 -25.41
CA VAL A 17 17.49 27.59 -25.06
C VAL A 17 18.35 26.38 -25.43
N ASN A 18 17.85 25.15 -25.23
CA ASN A 18 18.57 23.94 -25.62
C ASN A 18 18.72 23.82 -27.15
N GLU A 19 17.71 24.20 -27.92
CA GLU A 19 17.78 24.23 -29.39
C GLU A 19 18.83 25.23 -29.88
N ILE A 20 18.88 26.43 -29.27
CA ILE A 20 19.90 27.43 -29.56
C ILE A 20 21.32 26.91 -29.26
N LEU A 21 21.50 26.21 -28.12
CA LEU A 21 22.78 25.61 -27.77
C LEU A 21 23.14 24.43 -28.70
N ALA A 22 22.19 23.60 -29.07
CA ALA A 22 22.41 22.50 -30.02
C ALA A 22 22.82 23.03 -31.41
N MET A 23 22.19 24.12 -31.88
CA MET A 23 22.58 24.79 -33.12
C MET A 23 23.99 25.38 -33.05
N HIS A 24 24.45 25.83 -31.87
CA HIS A 24 25.81 26.32 -31.66
C HIS A 24 26.86 25.20 -31.79
N ASP A 25 26.53 23.98 -31.36
CA ASP A 25 27.43 22.84 -31.35
C ASP A 25 27.54 22.15 -32.73
N GLN A 26 26.62 22.43 -33.66
CA GLN A 26 26.66 21.88 -35.01
C GLN A 26 27.80 22.49 -35.85
N PRO A 27 28.50 21.68 -36.66
CA PRO A 27 29.57 22.17 -37.54
C PRO A 27 28.99 22.97 -38.71
N GLY A 28 28.81 24.28 -38.51
CA GLY A 28 28.41 25.25 -39.53
C GLY A 28 28.89 26.68 -39.18
N PRO A 29 29.24 27.51 -40.17
CA PRO A 29 29.76 28.86 -39.91
C PRO A 29 28.68 29.86 -39.46
N ASP A 30 27.41 29.64 -39.79
CA ASP A 30 26.37 30.67 -39.69
C ASP A 30 25.62 30.70 -38.34
N ASN A 31 25.76 29.68 -37.49
CA ASN A 31 24.99 29.53 -36.24
C ASN A 31 25.84 29.65 -34.96
N LYS A 32 27.09 30.09 -35.05
CA LYS A 32 27.97 30.17 -33.87
C LYS A 32 27.67 31.40 -32.99
N LEU A 33 27.06 31.14 -31.84
CA LEU A 33 27.05 32.09 -30.72
C LEU A 33 28.46 32.58 -30.38
N ASN A 34 28.60 33.87 -30.11
CA ASN A 34 29.83 34.40 -29.53
C ASN A 34 29.98 33.94 -28.05
N LYS A 35 31.19 34.05 -27.49
CA LYS A 35 31.49 33.59 -26.12
C LYS A 35 30.56 34.19 -25.06
N LYS A 36 30.13 35.45 -25.22
CA LYS A 36 29.23 36.14 -24.30
C LYS A 36 27.80 35.62 -24.42
N GLN A 37 27.31 35.39 -25.63
CA GLN A 37 25.99 34.81 -25.90
C GLN A 37 25.91 33.38 -25.39
N HIS A 38 26.92 32.55 -25.64
CA HIS A 38 26.98 31.18 -25.11
C HIS A 38 26.96 31.18 -23.58
N ALA A 39 27.78 32.02 -22.93
CA ALA A 39 27.76 32.17 -21.47
C ALA A 39 26.39 32.63 -20.95
N ASN A 40 25.72 33.55 -21.65
CA ASN A 40 24.38 33.99 -21.29
C ASN A 40 23.35 32.87 -21.40
N MET A 41 23.37 32.05 -22.46
CA MET A 41 22.46 30.91 -22.62
C MET A 41 22.65 29.87 -21.51
N GLN A 42 23.91 29.56 -21.16
CA GLN A 42 24.20 28.68 -20.03
C GLN A 42 23.70 29.26 -18.69
N ASN A 43 23.85 30.57 -18.47
CA ASN A 43 23.31 31.23 -17.28
C ASN A 43 21.77 31.18 -17.23
N ILE A 44 21.09 31.29 -18.38
CA ILE A 44 19.64 31.15 -18.47
C ILE A 44 19.22 29.73 -18.10
N LEU A 45 19.88 28.69 -18.62
CA LEU A 45 19.60 27.29 -18.24
C LEU A 45 19.75 27.08 -16.73
N ASN A 46 20.86 27.53 -16.14
CA ASN A 46 21.08 27.44 -14.69
C ASN A 46 19.98 28.14 -13.88
N THR A 47 19.47 29.27 -14.39
CA THR A 47 18.38 30.01 -13.77
C THR A 47 17.05 29.24 -13.88
N LEU A 48 16.77 28.66 -15.05
CA LEU A 48 15.58 27.82 -15.28
C LEU A 48 15.60 26.58 -14.38
N ASP A 49 16.75 25.91 -14.22
CA ASP A 49 16.90 24.78 -13.31
C ASP A 49 16.64 25.20 -11.85
N THR A 50 17.19 26.34 -11.43
CA THR A 50 16.93 26.88 -10.09
C THR A 50 15.44 27.19 -9.85
N LEU A 51 14.75 27.73 -10.85
CA LEU A 51 13.31 28.00 -10.78
C LEU A 51 12.50 26.69 -10.73
N CYS A 52 12.89 25.70 -11.52
CA CYS A 52 12.30 24.37 -11.53
C CYS A 52 12.38 23.72 -10.14
N GLU A 53 13.56 23.72 -9.52
CA GLU A 53 13.75 23.16 -8.18
C GLU A 53 12.93 23.88 -7.10
N ARG A 54 12.85 25.22 -7.18
CA ARG A 54 12.00 26.00 -6.27
C ARG A 54 10.53 25.66 -6.42
N MET A 55 10.06 25.46 -7.65
CA MET A 55 8.68 25.10 -7.94
C MET A 55 8.38 23.69 -7.42
N CYS A 56 9.24 22.72 -7.72
CA CYS A 56 9.15 21.35 -7.22
C CYS A 56 9.09 21.31 -5.68
N SER A 57 10.01 22.00 -5.02
CA SER A 57 10.05 22.09 -3.56
C SER A 57 8.75 22.63 -2.96
N ARG A 58 8.14 23.64 -3.60
CA ARG A 58 6.86 24.21 -3.17
C ARG A 58 5.70 23.26 -3.39
N LEU A 59 5.67 22.53 -4.49
CA LEU A 59 4.64 21.53 -4.79
C LEU A 59 4.69 20.39 -3.77
N VAL A 60 5.88 19.83 -3.54
CA VAL A 60 6.10 18.77 -2.54
C VAL A 60 5.70 19.22 -1.15
N GLU A 61 6.14 20.40 -0.72
CA GLU A 61 5.81 20.93 0.61
C GLU A 61 4.31 21.22 0.77
N SER A 62 3.65 21.70 -0.29
CA SER A 62 2.21 21.91 -0.32
C SER A 62 1.44 20.59 -0.13
N LEU A 63 1.81 19.55 -0.88
CA LEU A 63 1.25 18.20 -0.76
C LEU A 63 1.46 17.65 0.66
N ARG A 64 2.68 17.77 1.20
CA ARG A 64 3.02 17.32 2.55
C ARG A 64 2.15 18.01 3.61
N ARG A 65 2.00 19.33 3.54
CA ARG A 65 1.16 20.09 4.48
C ARG A 65 -0.30 19.69 4.41
N LYS A 66 -0.83 19.49 3.20
CA LYS A 66 -2.20 19.00 3.00
C LYS A 66 -2.38 17.59 3.58
N ASN A 67 -1.41 16.69 3.37
CA ASN A 67 -1.45 15.35 3.95
C ASN A 67 -1.46 15.38 5.48
N GLU A 68 -0.60 16.19 6.10
CA GLU A 68 -0.60 16.34 7.56
C GLU A 68 -1.90 16.98 8.08
N ALA A 69 -2.46 17.97 7.36
CA ALA A 69 -3.75 18.56 7.72
C ALA A 69 -4.88 17.51 7.70
N LEU A 70 -4.97 16.68 6.65
CA LEU A 70 -5.95 15.58 6.58
C LEU A 70 -5.74 14.55 7.68
N LYS A 71 -4.49 14.19 7.96
CA LYS A 71 -4.15 13.27 9.06
C LYS A 71 -4.60 13.80 10.42
N HIS A 72 -4.45 15.10 10.66
CA HIS A 72 -4.94 15.75 11.87
C HIS A 72 -6.48 15.82 11.92
N ALA A 73 -7.13 16.12 10.80
CA ALA A 73 -8.59 16.12 10.69
C ALA A 73 -9.17 14.73 10.99
N GLY A 74 -8.69 13.68 10.31
CA GLY A 74 -9.16 12.32 10.52
C GLY A 74 -8.85 11.76 11.93
N LYS A 75 -7.82 12.26 12.61
CA LYS A 75 -7.58 11.94 14.04
C LYS A 75 -8.63 12.60 14.93
N ARG A 76 -8.97 13.87 14.68
CA ARG A 76 -9.97 14.61 15.44
C ARG A 76 -11.35 14.00 15.29
N GLU A 77 -11.74 13.64 14.07
CA GLU A 77 -13.03 12.98 13.82
C GLU A 77 -13.11 11.60 14.48
N ARG A 78 -12.02 10.83 14.50
CA ARG A 78 -11.97 9.54 15.22
C ARG A 78 -12.12 9.68 16.74
N SER A 79 -11.70 10.82 17.29
CA SER A 79 -11.90 11.12 18.71
C SER A 79 -13.29 11.64 19.05
N ASP A 80 -14.13 11.96 18.03
CA ASP A 80 -15.47 12.47 18.25
C ASP A 80 -16.50 11.31 18.30
N PRO A 81 -17.10 11.05 19.47
CA PRO A 81 -18.11 10.00 19.63
C PRO A 81 -19.42 10.29 18.87
N LEU A 82 -19.63 11.50 18.35
CA LEU A 82 -20.81 11.87 17.55
C LEU A 82 -20.58 11.76 16.02
N SER A 83 -19.35 11.51 15.58
CA SER A 83 -18.97 11.34 14.16
C SER A 83 -19.46 10.00 13.54
N LEU A 84 -20.39 9.30 14.22
CA LEU A 84 -20.83 7.93 13.95
C LEU A 84 -21.49 7.67 12.60
N MET A 85 -21.87 8.72 11.86
CA MET A 85 -22.81 8.60 10.73
C MET A 85 -22.24 9.13 9.40
N ALA A 86 -21.00 9.61 9.35
CA ALA A 86 -20.40 10.14 8.12
C ALA A 86 -19.15 9.33 7.72
N PRO A 87 -18.95 9.05 6.41
CA PRO A 87 -17.65 8.60 5.90
C PRO A 87 -16.56 9.60 6.32
N MET A 88 -15.50 9.12 6.97
CA MET A 88 -14.51 9.97 7.67
C MET A 88 -13.61 10.76 6.71
N VAL A 89 -13.33 10.22 5.51
CA VAL A 89 -12.78 10.99 4.39
C VAL A 89 -13.74 10.92 3.23
N SER A 90 -14.32 12.06 2.89
CA SER A 90 -15.03 12.22 1.62
C SER A 90 -14.06 11.94 0.46
N PRO A 91 -14.44 11.11 -0.53
CA PRO A 91 -13.64 10.88 -1.75
C PRO A 91 -13.19 12.17 -2.44
N CYS A 92 -13.91 13.28 -2.24
CA CYS A 92 -13.58 14.59 -2.78
C CYS A 92 -12.27 15.19 -2.22
N CYS A 93 -11.83 14.81 -1.02
CA CYS A 93 -10.58 15.29 -0.41
C CYS A 93 -9.31 14.66 -1.00
N LEU A 94 -9.47 13.67 -1.88
CA LEU A 94 -8.37 12.92 -2.50
C LEU A 94 -8.06 13.34 -3.93
N GLY A 95 -8.90 14.16 -4.56
CA GLY A 95 -8.69 14.66 -5.93
C GLY A 95 -7.93 15.99 -6.00
N ASP A 96 -7.64 16.61 -4.85
CA ASP A 96 -6.99 17.92 -4.79
C ASP A 96 -5.45 17.86 -4.94
N ASP A 97 -4.89 16.65 -5.00
CA ASP A 97 -3.48 16.37 -5.28
C ASP A 97 -3.22 15.98 -6.74
N THR A 98 -4.24 15.66 -7.53
CA THR A 98 -4.08 15.21 -8.93
C THR A 98 -3.22 16.19 -9.75
N ILE A 99 -3.56 17.48 -9.72
CA ILE A 99 -2.81 18.51 -10.46
C ILE A 99 -1.35 18.61 -9.98
N PRO A 100 -1.05 18.87 -8.69
CA PRO A 100 0.34 18.98 -8.25
C PRO A 100 1.15 17.69 -8.44
N LEU A 101 0.53 16.51 -8.38
CA LEU A 101 1.20 15.24 -8.68
C LEU A 101 1.58 15.14 -10.16
N HIS A 102 0.65 15.43 -11.09
CA HIS A 102 0.98 15.45 -12.52
C HIS A 102 2.06 16.48 -12.85
N LEU A 103 2.06 17.64 -12.19
CA LEU A 103 3.12 18.64 -12.37
C LEU A 103 4.48 18.11 -11.90
N LEU A 104 4.55 17.39 -10.77
CA LEU A 104 5.80 16.77 -10.32
C LEU A 104 6.29 15.71 -11.31
N VAL A 105 5.40 14.87 -11.84
CA VAL A 105 5.75 13.90 -12.89
C VAL A 105 6.27 14.62 -14.13
N LYS A 106 5.56 15.66 -14.60
CA LYS A 106 5.96 16.46 -15.76
C LYS A 106 7.34 17.10 -15.55
N LEU A 107 7.65 17.58 -14.35
CA LEU A 107 8.94 18.17 -13.97
C LEU A 107 10.06 17.14 -13.72
N GLY A 108 9.80 15.84 -13.92
CA GLY A 108 10.77 14.77 -13.72
C GLY A 108 10.97 14.35 -12.25
N LYS A 109 10.17 14.88 -11.32
CA LYS A 109 10.19 14.55 -9.88
C LYS A 109 9.27 13.37 -9.58
N THR A 110 9.53 12.26 -10.28
CA THR A 110 8.67 11.07 -10.27
C THR A 110 8.68 10.35 -8.93
N GLN A 111 9.83 10.32 -8.25
CA GLN A 111 9.98 9.73 -6.92
C GLN A 111 9.21 10.51 -5.85
N GLU A 112 9.28 11.83 -5.89
CA GLU A 112 8.56 12.72 -4.96
C GLU A 112 7.05 12.65 -5.20
N ALA A 113 6.62 12.60 -6.47
CA ALA A 113 5.23 12.38 -6.83
C ALA A 113 4.72 11.04 -6.28
N ALA A 114 5.47 9.95 -6.49
CA ALA A 114 5.12 8.62 -5.98
C ALA A 114 5.00 8.60 -4.45
N THR A 115 5.96 9.21 -3.76
CA THR A 115 5.96 9.28 -2.29
C THR A 115 4.77 10.09 -1.76
N ALA A 116 4.47 11.24 -2.38
CA ALA A 116 3.34 12.07 -1.99
C ALA A 116 1.99 11.40 -2.26
N TYR A 117 1.87 10.69 -3.39
CA TYR A 117 0.72 9.86 -3.74
C TYR A 117 0.47 8.77 -2.70
N ALA A 118 1.48 7.95 -2.42
CA ALA A 118 1.41 6.87 -1.43
C ALA A 118 1.04 7.40 -0.04
N ALA A 119 1.64 8.52 0.38
CA ALA A 119 1.33 9.15 1.66
C ALA A 119 -0.14 9.58 1.77
N ARG A 120 -0.73 10.11 0.68
CA ARG A 120 -2.17 10.44 0.66
C ARG A 120 -3.03 9.19 0.73
N ARG A 121 -2.79 8.19 -0.14
CA ARG A 121 -3.61 6.97 -0.21
C ARG A 121 -3.50 6.13 1.06
N SER A 122 -2.38 6.19 1.77
CA SER A 122 -2.22 5.60 3.11
C SER A 122 -3.24 6.16 4.12
N LEU A 123 -3.64 7.43 3.99
CA LEU A 123 -4.65 8.01 4.88
C LEU A 123 -6.03 7.41 4.62
N LEU A 124 -6.37 7.13 3.36
CA LEU A 124 -7.61 6.48 2.97
C LEU A 124 -7.65 5.02 3.44
N LEU A 125 -6.59 4.25 3.17
CA LEU A 125 -6.50 2.86 3.61
C LEU A 125 -6.56 2.74 5.14
N LEU A 126 -5.97 3.70 5.85
CA LEU A 126 -6.09 3.75 7.31
C LEU A 126 -7.56 3.85 7.75
N GLU A 127 -8.44 4.47 6.98
CA GLU A 127 -9.86 4.54 7.30
C GLU A 127 -10.56 3.21 7.13
N SER A 128 -10.28 2.50 6.03
CA SER A 128 -10.76 1.13 5.83
C SER A 128 -10.37 0.24 7.02
N LEU A 129 -9.16 0.39 7.56
CA LEU A 129 -8.72 -0.36 8.75
C LEU A 129 -9.44 0.01 10.06
N HIS A 130 -10.12 1.16 10.10
CA HIS A 130 -10.91 1.63 11.25
C HIS A 130 -12.42 1.53 10.99
N GLU A 131 -12.83 0.89 9.90
CA GLU A 131 -14.23 0.66 9.60
C GLU A 131 -14.89 -0.17 10.71
N ARG A 132 -16.12 0.22 11.06
CA ARG A 132 -16.88 -0.44 12.12
C ARG A 132 -17.64 -1.64 11.55
N PRO A 133 -17.78 -2.74 12.31
CA PRO A 133 -18.61 -3.85 11.90
C PRO A 133 -20.04 -3.41 11.59
N ILE A 134 -20.61 -3.89 10.48
CA ILE A 134 -22.02 -3.66 10.11
C ILE A 134 -22.98 -4.38 11.08
N SER A 135 -22.56 -5.51 11.66
CA SER A 135 -23.38 -6.35 12.55
C SER A 135 -22.78 -6.51 13.97
N GLY A 136 -23.58 -7.10 14.87
CA GLY A 136 -23.37 -7.11 16.32
C GLY A 136 -22.31 -8.10 16.83
N THR A 137 -22.46 -8.58 18.06
CA THR A 137 -21.49 -9.46 18.73
C THR A 137 -21.81 -10.95 18.49
N GLY A 138 -20.96 -11.65 17.72
CA GLY A 138 -21.06 -13.10 17.49
C GLY A 138 -20.00 -13.63 16.49
N ASN A 139 -19.83 -14.96 16.39
CA ASN A 139 -18.83 -15.56 15.48
C ASN A 139 -19.16 -15.37 13.99
N VAL A 140 -20.45 -15.42 13.61
CA VAL A 140 -20.90 -15.09 12.24
C VAL A 140 -20.62 -13.62 11.94
N ASP A 141 -20.73 -12.75 12.94
CA ASP A 141 -20.40 -11.34 12.79
C ASP A 141 -18.89 -11.10 12.58
N LEU A 142 -18.02 -11.98 13.11
CA LEU A 142 -16.57 -11.90 12.85
C LEU A 142 -16.23 -12.20 11.40
N VAL A 143 -16.86 -13.21 10.79
CA VAL A 143 -16.62 -13.56 9.38
C VAL A 143 -17.15 -12.47 8.45
N ILE A 144 -18.35 -11.93 8.76
CA ILE A 144 -18.90 -10.78 8.03
C ILE A 144 -17.99 -9.57 8.16
N TYR A 145 -17.50 -9.28 9.36
CA TYR A 145 -16.58 -8.16 9.56
C TYR A 145 -15.23 -8.35 8.87
N ALA A 146 -14.70 -9.58 8.88
CA ALA A 146 -13.49 -9.92 8.14
C ALA A 146 -13.68 -9.72 6.63
N ALA A 147 -14.82 -10.12 6.07
CA ALA A 147 -15.16 -9.88 4.67
C ALA A 147 -15.29 -8.39 4.37
N GLN A 148 -16.03 -7.63 5.20
CA GLN A 148 -16.20 -6.18 5.07
C GLN A 148 -14.85 -5.45 5.06
N LEU A 149 -14.00 -5.72 6.07
CA LEU A 149 -12.69 -5.11 6.21
C LEU A 149 -11.79 -5.45 5.01
N SER A 150 -11.78 -6.72 4.59
CA SER A 150 -10.98 -7.19 3.45
C SER A 150 -11.43 -6.54 2.15
N GLN A 151 -12.74 -6.54 1.87
CA GLN A 151 -13.31 -5.90 0.68
C GLN A 151 -12.95 -4.41 0.62
N SER A 152 -13.25 -3.67 1.69
CA SER A 152 -13.00 -2.24 1.79
C SER A 152 -11.52 -1.91 1.56
N PHE A 153 -10.62 -2.64 2.24
CA PHE A 153 -9.19 -2.43 2.14
C PHE A 153 -8.63 -2.80 0.76
N PHE A 154 -8.93 -4.00 0.24
CA PHE A 154 -8.33 -4.47 -1.01
C PHE A 154 -8.88 -3.76 -2.24
N SER A 155 -10.16 -3.42 -2.29
CA SER A 155 -10.71 -2.58 -3.37
C SER A 155 -10.11 -1.18 -3.35
N CYS A 156 -9.90 -0.61 -2.15
CA CYS A 156 -9.23 0.68 -2.01
C CYS A 156 -7.76 0.63 -2.45
N LEU A 157 -7.03 -0.42 -2.05
CA LEU A 157 -5.63 -0.62 -2.43
C LEU A 157 -5.49 -0.80 -3.93
N ALA A 158 -6.35 -1.61 -4.54
CA ALA A 158 -6.36 -1.83 -5.99
C ALA A 158 -6.61 -0.53 -6.76
N GLY A 159 -7.67 0.21 -6.42
CA GLY A 159 -7.96 1.49 -7.07
C GLY A 159 -6.87 2.54 -6.86
N ALA A 160 -6.15 2.50 -5.74
CA ALA A 160 -4.98 3.36 -5.51
C ALA A 160 -3.78 2.95 -6.37
N VAL A 161 -3.58 1.65 -6.64
CA VAL A 161 -2.55 1.20 -7.58
C VAL A 161 -2.92 1.58 -9.01
N GLU A 162 -4.17 1.38 -9.43
CA GLU A 162 -4.63 1.79 -10.75
C GLU A 162 -4.44 3.29 -10.96
N GLY A 163 -4.90 4.11 -10.01
CA GLY A 163 -4.72 5.56 -10.08
C GLY A 163 -3.24 5.99 -10.01
N PHE A 164 -2.36 5.18 -9.41
CA PHE A 164 -0.92 5.40 -9.48
C PHE A 164 -0.39 5.12 -10.88
N LEU A 165 -0.81 4.01 -11.50
CA LEU A 165 -0.44 3.69 -12.87
C LEU A 165 -0.93 4.78 -13.83
N ASP A 166 -2.17 5.24 -13.68
CA ASP A 166 -2.71 6.36 -14.46
C ASP A 166 -1.85 7.62 -14.33
N LEU A 167 -1.40 7.97 -13.12
CA LEU A 167 -0.54 9.13 -12.89
C LEU A 167 0.77 9.08 -13.72
N PHE A 168 1.33 7.89 -13.96
CA PHE A 168 2.60 7.71 -14.66
C PHE A 168 2.48 7.24 -16.11
N LEU A 169 1.32 6.69 -16.51
CA LEU A 169 1.07 6.15 -17.84
C LEU A 169 0.21 7.06 -18.72
N VAL A 170 -0.50 8.03 -18.14
CA VAL A 170 -1.24 9.04 -18.91
C VAL A 170 -0.27 9.89 -19.71
N GLU A 171 -0.43 9.88 -21.03
CA GLU A 171 0.30 10.79 -21.92
C GLU A 171 -0.03 12.23 -21.52
N VAL A 172 0.99 13.05 -21.25
CA VAL A 172 0.85 14.50 -20.98
C VAL A 172 0.44 15.26 -22.27
N ASN A 173 -0.04 14.57 -23.30
CA ASN A 173 -0.61 15.15 -24.50
C ASN A 173 -2.06 15.56 -24.24
N GLY A 174 -2.20 16.71 -23.58
CA GLY A 174 -3.36 17.56 -23.81
C GLY A 174 -3.35 17.98 -25.27
N LYS A 175 -4.17 17.32 -26.09
CA LYS A 175 -4.71 17.87 -27.33
C LYS A 175 -5.34 19.22 -26.99
N ASP A 176 -4.66 20.29 -27.36
CA ASP A 176 -5.32 21.50 -27.82
C ASP A 176 -5.40 21.39 -29.35
N ASP A 177 -6.58 21.60 -29.90
CA ASP A 177 -6.84 21.61 -31.34
C ASP A 177 -6.10 22.81 -31.97
N SER A 178 -4.83 22.66 -32.34
CA SER A 178 -4.20 23.55 -33.33
C SER A 178 -2.98 22.91 -34.00
N LEU A 179 -3.21 22.52 -35.26
CA LEU A 179 -2.36 22.65 -36.45
C LEU A 179 -0.81 22.67 -36.29
N GLU A 180 -0.20 21.70 -36.96
CA GLU A 180 1.12 21.73 -37.64
C GLU A 180 2.44 21.56 -36.84
N ASP A 181 3.03 20.38 -37.13
CA ASP A 181 4.41 20.13 -37.55
C ASP A 181 5.59 20.02 -36.56
N THR A 182 6.13 18.79 -36.59
CA THR A 182 7.55 18.42 -36.46
C THR A 182 8.22 18.56 -35.09
N THR A 183 8.14 17.49 -34.28
CA THR A 183 9.30 16.80 -33.65
C THR A 183 8.84 15.63 -32.77
N SER A 184 8.40 14.55 -33.43
CA SER A 184 7.99 13.28 -32.80
C SER A 184 9.19 12.33 -32.58
N LEU A 185 10.17 12.70 -31.76
CA LEU A 185 11.31 11.80 -31.47
C LEU A 185 11.67 11.59 -29.99
N LEU A 186 10.95 12.18 -29.04
CA LEU A 186 11.13 11.88 -27.61
C LEU A 186 9.89 11.28 -26.90
N SER A 187 8.73 11.25 -27.56
CA SER A 187 7.46 10.88 -26.91
C SER A 187 7.07 9.39 -27.04
N ALA A 188 7.87 8.56 -27.73
CA ALA A 188 7.57 7.14 -27.95
C ALA A 188 8.28 6.19 -26.95
N ALA A 189 9.14 6.70 -26.07
CA ALA A 189 9.96 5.89 -25.16
C ALA A 189 9.35 5.70 -23.75
N SER A 190 8.21 6.32 -23.44
CA SER A 190 7.80 6.56 -22.05
C SER A 190 6.43 5.99 -21.65
N ARG A 191 6.01 4.84 -22.18
CA ARG A 191 4.89 4.06 -21.59
C ARG A 191 5.37 3.15 -20.47
N HIS A 192 6.25 3.68 -19.65
CA HIS A 192 6.98 2.92 -18.64
C HIS A 192 6.98 3.74 -17.35
N VAL A 193 6.46 3.13 -16.29
CA VAL A 193 6.54 3.68 -14.94
C VAL A 193 8.01 3.69 -14.51
N PRO A 194 8.59 4.86 -14.17
CA PRO A 194 9.99 4.96 -13.78
C PRO A 194 10.36 3.93 -12.70
N PRO A 195 11.54 3.27 -12.76
CA PRO A 195 11.84 2.15 -11.86
C PRO A 195 11.78 2.52 -10.38
N GLY A 196 12.20 3.75 -10.03
CA GLY A 196 12.09 4.26 -8.66
C GLY A 196 10.64 4.43 -8.18
N ALA A 197 9.76 4.94 -9.05
CA ALA A 197 8.34 5.06 -8.76
C ALA A 197 7.70 3.66 -8.60
N LEU A 198 8.04 2.72 -9.49
CA LEU A 198 7.55 1.34 -9.42
C LEU A 198 8.01 0.62 -8.13
N ALA A 199 9.28 0.76 -7.75
CA ALA A 199 9.78 0.21 -6.49
C ALA A 199 9.05 0.82 -5.29
N SER A 200 8.74 2.12 -5.34
CA SER A 200 8.06 2.83 -4.26
C SER A 200 6.63 2.34 -4.06
N ILE A 201 5.87 2.11 -5.14
CA ILE A 201 4.49 1.61 -5.02
C ILE A 201 4.47 0.17 -4.49
N VAL A 202 5.41 -0.68 -4.91
CA VAL A 202 5.50 -2.07 -4.42
C VAL A 202 5.84 -2.10 -2.92
N LEU A 203 6.83 -1.32 -2.48
CA LEU A 203 7.19 -1.22 -1.06
C LEU A 203 6.05 -0.62 -0.23
N TRP A 204 5.31 0.34 -0.79
CA TRP A 204 4.13 0.88 -0.15
C TRP A 204 3.04 -0.19 0.02
N CYS A 205 2.68 -0.93 -1.04
CA CYS A 205 1.72 -2.02 -0.96
C CYS A 205 2.12 -3.06 0.10
N ASP A 206 3.40 -3.48 0.15
CA ASP A 206 3.89 -4.40 1.19
C ASP A 206 3.69 -3.83 2.61
N SER A 207 3.99 -2.54 2.80
CA SER A 207 3.78 -1.86 4.09
C SER A 207 2.29 -1.77 4.48
N GLU A 208 1.39 -1.58 3.51
CA GLU A 208 -0.05 -1.54 3.75
C GLU A 208 -0.61 -2.94 4.09
N LEU A 209 -0.10 -3.99 3.43
CA LEU A 209 -0.44 -5.38 3.78
C LEU A 209 -0.03 -5.74 5.20
N SER A 210 1.14 -5.27 5.65
CA SER A 210 1.60 -5.46 7.03
C SER A 210 0.66 -4.78 8.05
N LYS A 211 0.18 -3.57 7.73
CA LYS A 211 -0.81 -2.84 8.56
C LYS A 211 -2.16 -3.55 8.56
N PHE A 212 -2.62 -3.99 7.40
CA PHE A 212 -3.84 -4.80 7.27
C PHE A 212 -3.75 -6.06 8.13
N SER A 213 -2.70 -6.87 7.97
CA SER A 213 -2.51 -8.09 8.78
C SER A 213 -2.50 -7.79 10.27
N SER A 214 -1.90 -6.67 10.69
CA SER A 214 -1.87 -6.26 12.10
C SER A 214 -3.25 -5.86 12.63
N ALA A 215 -4.06 -5.17 11.82
CA ALA A 215 -5.44 -4.81 12.18
C ALA A 215 -6.37 -6.04 12.15
N PHE A 216 -6.25 -6.86 11.11
CA PHE A 216 -6.98 -8.10 10.89
C PHE A 216 -6.68 -9.13 11.97
N SER A 217 -5.42 -9.24 12.38
CA SER A 217 -5.04 -10.16 13.45
C SER A 217 -5.22 -9.58 14.86
N GLY A 218 -5.66 -8.33 14.95
CA GLY A 218 -5.88 -7.64 16.21
C GLY A 218 -7.11 -8.18 16.96
N THR A 219 -7.41 -7.54 18.09
CA THR A 219 -8.53 -7.89 19.00
C THR A 219 -9.92 -7.68 18.41
N ARG A 220 -10.04 -7.40 17.10
CA ARG A 220 -11.34 -7.22 16.45
C ARG A 220 -11.76 -8.42 15.60
N ILE A 221 -10.81 -9.24 15.15
CA ILE A 221 -11.09 -10.45 14.36
C ILE A 221 -10.33 -11.63 14.97
N LEU A 222 -9.06 -11.87 14.61
CA LEU A 222 -8.37 -13.09 15.05
C LEU A 222 -7.93 -13.06 16.52
N GLY A 223 -7.66 -11.88 17.07
CA GLY A 223 -7.12 -11.73 18.43
C GLY A 223 -8.08 -12.18 19.54
N ASN A 224 -9.39 -12.24 19.28
CA ASN A 224 -10.41 -12.69 20.24
C ASN A 224 -10.69 -14.20 20.13
N LEU A 225 -10.17 -14.85 19.11
CA LEU A 225 -10.36 -16.28 18.90
C LEU A 225 -9.43 -17.08 19.82
N ALA A 226 -9.93 -18.18 20.37
CA ALA A 226 -9.19 -19.10 21.23
C ALA A 226 -8.18 -19.96 20.43
N LEU A 227 -7.23 -19.30 19.75
CA LEU A 227 -6.23 -19.92 18.87
C LEU A 227 -4.97 -20.39 19.60
N SER A 228 -4.87 -20.15 20.91
CA SER A 228 -3.70 -20.58 21.66
C SER A 228 -3.78 -22.08 21.92
N PRO A 229 -2.67 -22.83 21.79
CA PRO A 229 -2.66 -24.24 22.15
C PRO A 229 -3.02 -24.41 23.63
N PRO A 230 -3.72 -25.49 24.01
CA PRO A 230 -3.99 -25.77 25.41
C PRO A 230 -2.67 -25.87 26.17
N PRO A 231 -2.58 -25.34 27.42
CA PRO A 231 -1.37 -25.42 28.20
C PRO A 231 -0.94 -26.89 28.28
N ARG A 232 0.30 -27.18 27.88
CA ARG A 232 0.88 -28.51 28.05
C ARG A 232 0.78 -28.81 29.53
N GLN A 233 -0.04 -29.79 29.90
CA GLN A 233 0.01 -30.35 31.24
C GLN A 233 1.39 -30.98 31.37
N ASP A 234 2.35 -30.23 31.92
CA ASP A 234 3.57 -30.82 32.40
C ASP A 234 3.16 -31.90 33.37
N ILE A 235 3.56 -33.13 33.06
CA ILE A 235 3.36 -34.32 33.89
C ILE A 235 4.27 -34.16 35.11
N VAL A 236 4.01 -33.16 35.95
CA VAL A 236 4.51 -33.14 37.32
C VAL A 236 3.41 -33.78 38.15
N GLN A 237 3.68 -35.04 38.46
CA GLN A 237 2.93 -35.89 39.37
C GLN A 237 2.52 -35.12 40.64
N SER A 238 1.30 -34.57 40.67
CA SER A 238 0.61 -34.21 41.91
C SER A 238 -0.69 -34.99 41.95
N LYS A 239 -0.58 -36.16 42.57
CA LYS A 239 -1.66 -37.10 42.82
C LYS A 239 -2.57 -36.52 43.91
N VAL A 240 -3.50 -35.63 43.53
CA VAL A 240 -4.67 -35.28 44.35
C VAL A 240 -5.90 -35.47 43.46
N ARG A 241 -6.55 -36.63 43.61
CA ARG A 241 -7.86 -36.94 43.00
C ARG A 241 -8.89 -36.00 43.63
N MET A 242 -9.19 -34.89 42.97
CA MET A 242 -10.44 -34.16 43.12
C MET A 242 -11.35 -34.56 41.95
N VAL A 243 -12.41 -35.27 42.27
CA VAL A 243 -13.49 -35.68 41.36
C VAL A 243 -14.22 -34.42 40.92
N GLY A 244 -14.19 -34.08 39.62
CA GLY A 244 -15.01 -32.98 39.06
C GLY A 244 -14.48 -32.22 37.84
N PHE A 245 -13.30 -32.52 37.27
CA PHE A 245 -12.67 -31.70 36.23
C PHE A 245 -12.67 -32.28 34.80
N GLU A 246 -13.34 -33.41 34.54
CA GLU A 246 -13.27 -34.07 33.22
C GLU A 246 -14.08 -33.37 32.11
N ASP A 247 -15.11 -32.57 32.46
CA ASP A 247 -15.94 -31.87 31.46
C ASP A 247 -15.26 -30.63 30.83
N ASP A 248 -14.37 -29.96 31.56
CA ASP A 248 -13.83 -28.64 31.21
C ASP A 248 -12.82 -28.67 30.04
N ALA A 249 -12.01 -29.74 29.98
CA ALA A 249 -11.04 -29.94 28.91
C ALA A 249 -11.71 -30.29 27.56
N SER A 250 -12.83 -31.00 27.60
CA SER A 250 -13.60 -31.34 26.41
C SER A 250 -14.28 -30.11 25.80
N GLN A 251 -14.73 -29.19 26.65
CA GLN A 251 -15.40 -27.96 26.24
C GLN A 251 -14.40 -26.94 25.67
N THR A 252 -13.23 -26.80 26.30
CA THR A 252 -12.15 -25.93 25.80
C THR A 252 -11.66 -26.35 24.41
N ASN A 253 -11.55 -27.66 24.16
CA ASN A 253 -11.17 -28.16 22.83
C ASN A 253 -12.24 -27.91 21.75
N LYS A 254 -13.52 -27.98 22.10
CA LYS A 254 -14.61 -27.63 21.18
C LYS A 254 -14.60 -26.14 20.83
N GLU A 255 -14.38 -25.28 21.81
CA GLU A 255 -14.26 -23.83 21.61
C GLU A 255 -13.05 -23.48 20.74
N ARG A 256 -11.90 -24.12 20.97
CA ARG A 256 -10.70 -23.96 20.12
C ARG A 256 -10.96 -24.41 18.68
N ASN A 257 -11.58 -25.57 18.46
CA ASN A 257 -11.88 -26.04 17.10
C ASN A 257 -12.83 -25.10 16.36
N SER A 258 -13.88 -24.62 17.04
CA SER A 258 -14.78 -23.61 16.48
C SER A 258 -14.04 -22.30 16.15
N ALA A 259 -13.12 -21.87 17.02
CA ALA A 259 -12.28 -20.69 16.78
C ALA A 259 -11.35 -20.87 15.56
N ILE A 260 -10.80 -22.07 15.35
CA ILE A 260 -9.97 -22.41 14.19
C ILE A 260 -10.81 -22.38 12.90
N GLU A 261 -12.02 -22.94 12.91
CA GLU A 261 -12.94 -22.88 11.78
C GLU A 261 -13.29 -21.44 11.39
N VAL A 262 -13.60 -20.60 12.38
CA VAL A 262 -13.88 -19.17 12.16
C VAL A 262 -12.64 -18.46 11.64
N ALA A 263 -11.45 -18.73 12.19
CA ALA A 263 -10.20 -18.16 11.70
C ALA A 263 -9.93 -18.54 10.24
N ALA A 264 -10.16 -19.81 9.87
CA ALA A 264 -10.01 -20.27 8.49
C ALA A 264 -10.99 -19.57 7.54
N GLN A 265 -12.24 -19.39 7.93
CA GLN A 265 -13.22 -18.63 7.13
C GLN A 265 -12.78 -17.18 6.96
N CYS A 266 -12.34 -16.51 8.03
CA CYS A 266 -11.84 -15.13 7.97
C CYS A 266 -10.61 -15.02 7.05
N VAL A 267 -9.62 -15.90 7.19
CA VAL A 267 -8.42 -15.91 6.33
C VAL A 267 -8.80 -16.20 4.88
N GLY A 268 -9.72 -17.13 4.64
CA GLY A 268 -10.26 -17.42 3.32
C GLY A 268 -10.90 -16.21 2.65
N GLN A 269 -11.67 -15.40 3.40
CA GLN A 269 -12.22 -14.13 2.90
C GLN A 269 -11.11 -13.14 2.54
N ALA A 270 -10.09 -12.99 3.38
CA ALA A 270 -8.97 -12.09 3.11
C ALA A 270 -8.20 -12.49 1.85
N PHE A 271 -7.94 -13.78 1.67
CA PHE A 271 -7.30 -14.31 0.44
C PHE A 271 -8.17 -14.11 -0.80
N GLN A 272 -9.47 -14.36 -0.70
CA GLN A 272 -10.39 -14.18 -1.82
C GLN A 272 -10.37 -12.72 -2.30
N TYR A 273 -10.59 -11.76 -1.40
CA TYR A 273 -10.60 -10.35 -1.77
C TYR A 273 -9.22 -9.85 -2.23
N ALA A 274 -8.14 -10.30 -1.60
CA ALA A 274 -6.79 -9.98 -2.06
C ALA A 274 -6.56 -10.47 -3.50
N SER A 275 -6.90 -11.72 -3.81
CA SER A 275 -6.72 -12.29 -5.13
C SER A 275 -7.60 -11.61 -6.19
N GLU A 276 -8.90 -11.42 -5.90
CA GLU A 276 -9.83 -10.79 -6.84
C GLU A 276 -9.45 -9.34 -7.19
N ASN A 277 -8.94 -8.57 -6.22
CA ASN A 277 -8.65 -7.15 -6.40
C ASN A 277 -7.20 -6.87 -6.81
N LEU A 278 -6.23 -7.65 -6.34
CA LEU A 278 -4.79 -7.37 -6.58
C LEU A 278 -4.24 -8.20 -7.74
N ASP A 279 -4.63 -9.46 -7.87
CA ASP A 279 -4.14 -10.30 -8.97
C ASP A 279 -4.71 -9.81 -10.32
N SER A 280 -5.94 -9.28 -10.32
CA SER A 280 -6.60 -8.71 -11.50
C SER A 280 -5.89 -7.48 -12.08
N ILE A 281 -5.19 -6.72 -11.24
CA ILE A 281 -4.35 -5.57 -11.65
C ILE A 281 -2.87 -5.95 -11.82
N GLY A 282 -2.54 -7.24 -11.79
CA GLY A 282 -1.18 -7.74 -12.01
C GLY A 282 -0.24 -7.63 -10.80
N LEU A 283 -0.78 -7.49 -9.59
CA LEU A 283 -0.02 -7.49 -8.33
C LEU A 283 -0.38 -8.73 -7.50
N PRO A 284 0.23 -9.90 -7.75
CA PRO A 284 -0.06 -11.13 -7.03
C PRO A 284 0.52 -11.08 -5.61
N LEU A 285 -0.10 -10.31 -4.72
CA LEU A 285 0.34 -10.06 -3.35
C LEU A 285 -0.31 -10.99 -2.33
N THR A 286 -1.23 -11.85 -2.77
CA THR A 286 -1.86 -12.88 -1.93
C THR A 286 -0.84 -13.79 -1.21
N PRO A 287 0.26 -14.27 -1.85
CA PRO A 287 1.31 -15.01 -1.15
C PRO A 287 1.97 -14.20 -0.03
N ARG A 288 2.20 -12.90 -0.27
CA ARG A 288 2.81 -12.02 0.73
C ARG A 288 1.87 -11.75 1.91
N LEU A 289 0.57 -11.62 1.65
CA LEU A 289 -0.45 -11.57 2.70
C LEU A 289 -0.46 -12.85 3.54
N ALA A 290 -0.31 -14.02 2.91
CA ALA A 290 -0.24 -15.30 3.60
C ALA A 290 0.93 -15.34 4.60
N GLU A 291 2.13 -14.88 4.21
CA GLU A 291 3.28 -14.77 5.12
C GLU A 291 2.99 -13.90 6.35
N TYR A 292 2.32 -12.75 6.15
CA TYR A 292 1.97 -11.87 7.26
C TYR A 292 0.91 -12.47 8.18
N LEU A 293 -0.08 -13.18 7.65
CA LEU A 293 -1.14 -13.81 8.46
C LEU A 293 -0.63 -15.05 9.19
N ARG A 294 0.24 -15.86 8.57
CA ARG A 294 0.85 -17.05 9.18
C ARG A 294 1.45 -16.76 10.55
N ASN A 295 2.25 -15.70 10.65
CA ASN A 295 2.90 -15.25 11.88
C ASN A 295 1.92 -14.84 13.01
N ARG A 296 0.63 -14.75 12.70
CA ARG A 296 -0.43 -14.30 13.62
C ARG A 296 -1.38 -15.42 14.06
N LEU A 297 -1.26 -16.62 13.48
CA LEU A 297 -2.10 -17.78 13.80
C LEU A 297 -1.63 -18.57 15.04
N LYS A 298 -0.53 -18.14 15.69
CA LYS A 298 -0.08 -18.58 17.03
C LYS A 298 0.02 -20.12 17.21
N GLY A 299 0.44 -20.85 16.19
CA GLY A 299 0.61 -22.30 16.25
C GLY A 299 -0.62 -23.10 15.79
N CYS A 300 -1.66 -22.43 15.26
CA CYS A 300 -2.79 -23.09 14.60
C CYS A 300 -2.74 -22.97 13.07
N GLU A 301 -1.61 -22.52 12.49
CA GLU A 301 -1.47 -22.33 11.05
C GLU A 301 -1.73 -23.60 10.24
N ALA A 302 -1.32 -24.76 10.73
CA ALA A 302 -1.53 -26.03 10.06
C ALA A 302 -3.01 -26.45 10.07
N GLU A 303 -3.71 -26.28 11.19
CA GLU A 303 -5.15 -26.57 11.27
C GLU A 303 -5.97 -25.60 10.43
N VAL A 304 -5.60 -24.31 10.41
CA VAL A 304 -6.22 -23.31 9.54
C VAL A 304 -5.97 -23.66 8.07
N ALA A 305 -4.74 -24.03 7.69
CA ALA A 305 -4.41 -24.40 6.32
C ALA A 305 -5.27 -25.56 5.79
N LYS A 306 -5.51 -26.59 6.61
CA LYS A 306 -6.35 -27.75 6.26
C LYS A 306 -7.82 -27.40 6.00
N LEU A 307 -8.30 -26.29 6.56
CA LEU A 307 -9.68 -25.83 6.43
C LEU A 307 -9.86 -24.77 5.33
N LEU A 308 -8.76 -24.28 4.74
CA LEU A 308 -8.82 -23.36 3.61
C LEU A 308 -9.15 -24.11 2.33
N ASP A 309 -9.82 -23.42 1.39
CA ASP A 309 -10.11 -23.98 0.06
C ASP A 309 -8.84 -24.50 -0.63
N GLU A 310 -8.97 -25.61 -1.37
CA GLU A 310 -7.86 -26.24 -2.11
C GLU A 310 -7.12 -25.27 -3.03
N LYS A 311 -7.82 -24.25 -3.56
CA LYS A 311 -7.20 -23.20 -4.39
C LYS A 311 -6.09 -22.45 -3.66
N TRP A 312 -6.09 -22.36 -2.34
CA TRP A 312 -5.06 -21.69 -1.55
C TRP A 312 -3.89 -22.59 -1.17
N HIS A 313 -3.96 -23.90 -1.46
CA HIS A 313 -2.94 -24.85 -1.02
C HIS A 313 -1.53 -24.48 -1.53
N HIS A 314 -1.42 -23.93 -2.74
CA HIS A 314 -0.15 -23.49 -3.32
C HIS A 314 0.57 -22.37 -2.54
N ILE A 315 -0.14 -21.60 -1.70
CA ILE A 315 0.43 -20.56 -0.83
C ILE A 315 0.43 -20.94 0.66
N THR A 316 -0.34 -21.96 1.06
CA THR A 316 -0.43 -22.42 2.46
C THR A 316 0.25 -23.76 2.71
N PHE A 317 0.78 -24.44 1.69
CA PHE A 317 1.45 -25.73 1.81
C PHE A 317 2.52 -25.74 2.92
N GLU A 318 3.33 -24.68 3.00
CA GLU A 318 4.36 -24.58 4.04
C GLU A 318 3.81 -24.43 5.46
N TRP A 319 2.54 -24.08 5.64
CA TRP A 319 1.92 -23.98 6.96
C TRP A 319 1.69 -25.38 7.55
N GLU A 320 1.49 -26.39 6.71
CA GLU A 320 1.24 -27.78 7.12
C GLU A 320 2.51 -28.50 7.58
N ILE A 321 3.67 -28.12 7.03
CA ILE A 321 4.96 -28.83 7.21
C ILE A 321 5.50 -28.65 8.64
N TYR A 322 5.22 -27.54 9.31
CA TYR A 322 5.78 -27.23 10.64
C TYR A 322 4.89 -27.67 11.81
N ALA A 323 3.88 -28.51 11.56
CA ALA A 323 3.03 -29.06 12.61
C ALA A 323 3.80 -30.00 13.57
N ASP A 324 4.95 -30.55 13.16
CA ASP A 324 5.81 -31.36 14.01
C ASP A 324 6.98 -30.54 14.57
N PRO A 325 7.06 -30.28 15.89
CA PRO A 325 8.20 -29.59 16.51
C PRO A 325 9.55 -30.33 16.31
N ALA A 326 9.53 -31.57 15.82
CA ALA A 326 10.72 -32.29 15.40
C ALA A 326 11.39 -31.73 14.13
N ASP A 327 10.66 -30.97 13.30
CA ASP A 327 11.11 -30.50 11.99
C ASP A 327 11.45 -29.00 11.94
N ALA A 328 11.27 -28.25 13.03
CA ALA A 328 11.65 -26.83 13.08
C ALA A 328 13.18 -26.64 12.94
N PRO A 329 13.68 -25.67 12.14
CA PRO A 329 15.10 -25.37 12.02
C PRO A 329 15.70 -24.99 13.38
N MET A 330 16.94 -25.43 13.64
CA MET A 330 17.57 -25.35 14.97
C MET A 330 17.61 -23.93 15.59
N ASP A 331 17.55 -22.87 14.79
CA ASP A 331 17.57 -21.49 15.27
C ASP A 331 16.25 -21.06 15.94
N GLU A 332 15.09 -21.57 15.51
CA GLU A 332 13.81 -21.29 16.17
C GLU A 332 13.58 -22.12 17.43
N ARG A 333 14.21 -23.30 17.53
CA ARG A 333 14.17 -24.14 18.74
C ARG A 333 14.74 -23.41 19.95
N ARG A 334 15.71 -22.51 19.76
CA ARG A 334 16.30 -21.70 20.84
C ARG A 334 15.34 -20.61 21.33
N THR A 335 14.57 -20.01 20.42
CA THR A 335 13.61 -18.94 20.74
C THR A 335 12.38 -19.49 21.46
N ILE A 336 11.92 -20.68 21.07
CA ILE A 336 10.80 -21.38 21.73
C ILE A 336 11.21 -21.83 23.15
N ARG A 337 12.44 -22.34 23.32
CA ARG A 337 12.96 -22.79 24.61
C ARG A 337 13.21 -21.64 25.61
N ASN A 338 13.43 -20.42 25.12
CA ASN A 338 13.60 -19.22 25.95
C ASN A 338 12.28 -18.50 26.29
N ARG A 339 11.16 -18.94 25.72
CA ARG A 339 9.80 -18.41 26.01
C ARG A 339 8.92 -19.39 26.79
N SER A 340 9.46 -20.56 27.14
CA SER A 340 8.79 -21.58 27.96
C SER A 340 9.10 -21.38 29.44
#